data_AF-A0A937HD02-F1
#
_entry.id   AF-A0A937HD02-F1
#
_cell.length_a   1.000
_cell.length_b   1.000
_cell.length_c   1.000
_cell.angle_alpha   90.00
_cell.angle_beta   90.00
_cell.angle_gamma   90.00
#
_symmetry.space_group_name_H-M   'P 1'
#
loop_
_entity.id
_entity.type
_entity.pdbx_description
1 polymer ?
#
loop_
_entity_poly.entity_id
_entity_poly.type
_entity_poly.pdbx_seq_one_letter_code
_entity_poly.pdbx_strand_id
1 'polypeptide(L)'
;MSAHTPSAERSAELSDAFADERIIFQSAVKELRSGAGPRYESRRAALNNYPLTIYLDALAIEGNLHDVTSDSVRAFVESASNSPVAARTLRSVVRHKTADRKWQTVIDVTDGYELSTELQCHRAHALLMTNQAERATAILTHVWVVGQSQIKACDPVFSEWYRRSGPSDEVVWSRALKAADARNMTLLRYLNRFASTGLKPSLSDLGAMVSRPDRVTQKTRGAIVRQQDIAVAGIKRLARVNPGRAFEALQQLERRFSFSDEQMRAMHSPIVRHSLFAKSAAPIEWLMSRLPALGDDELTEIYLRSTIANADWEAFRIAFQWLSVEKQATDEWRYWRVMAAGPGEATRSEAELNELASGRGFHADLAAEALGLPLTL
;
A
#
# COMPACT_ATOMS: atom_id res chain seq x y z
N MET A 1 -14.51 -27.46 36.18
CA MET A 1 -13.06 -27.28 36.41
C MET A 1 -12.66 -25.99 35.73
N SER A 2 -12.37 -24.97 36.53
CA SER A 2 -12.13 -23.59 36.08
C SER A 2 -10.90 -23.52 35.18
N ALA A 3 -11.09 -23.09 33.94
CA ALA A 3 -9.99 -22.69 33.07
C ALA A 3 -9.39 -21.40 33.64
N HIS A 4 -8.26 -21.53 34.35
CA HIS A 4 -7.43 -20.39 34.73
C HIS A 4 -7.08 -19.61 33.47
N THR A 5 -7.38 -18.30 33.50
CA THR A 5 -7.02 -17.35 32.46
C THR A 5 -5.55 -16.99 32.67
N PRO A 6 -4.58 -17.58 31.94
CA PRO A 6 -3.17 -17.47 32.30
C PRO A 6 -2.60 -16.09 31.99
N SER A 7 -3.34 -15.25 31.25
CA SER A 7 -2.85 -13.96 30.74
C SER A 7 -3.05 -12.82 31.73
N ALA A 8 -4.11 -12.84 32.53
CA ALA A 8 -4.40 -11.81 33.55
C ALA A 8 -3.55 -11.99 34.82
N GLU A 9 -3.38 -13.24 35.27
CA GLU A 9 -2.50 -13.56 36.41
C GLU A 9 -1.02 -13.29 36.06
N ARG A 10 -0.57 -13.68 34.86
CA ARG A 10 0.79 -13.40 34.40
C ARG A 10 1.08 -11.90 34.20
N SER A 11 0.08 -11.09 33.86
CA SER A 11 0.23 -9.63 33.76
C SER A 11 0.19 -8.93 35.14
N ALA A 12 -0.54 -9.48 36.10
CA ALA A 12 -0.54 -9.03 37.49
C ALA A 12 0.76 -9.41 38.23
N GLU A 13 1.30 -10.61 38.02
CA GLU A 13 2.61 -11.03 38.55
C GLU A 13 3.77 -10.20 37.97
N LEU A 14 3.72 -9.85 36.67
CA LEU A 14 4.68 -8.95 36.04
C LEU A 14 4.56 -7.48 36.52
N SER A 15 3.39 -7.09 37.05
CA SER A 15 3.16 -5.76 37.61
C SER A 15 3.91 -5.55 38.93
N ASP A 16 4.01 -6.60 39.76
CA ASP A 16 4.72 -6.57 41.03
C ASP A 16 6.24 -6.76 40.85
N ALA A 17 6.64 -7.58 39.88
CA ALA A 17 8.05 -7.90 39.61
C ALA A 17 8.96 -6.71 39.22
N PHE A 18 8.39 -5.57 38.82
CA PHE A 18 9.14 -4.37 38.41
C PHE A 18 8.71 -3.10 39.16
N ALA A 19 8.14 -3.22 40.36
CA ALA A 19 7.67 -2.07 41.13
C ALA A 19 8.79 -1.07 41.44
N ASP A 20 9.95 -1.56 41.89
CA ASP A 20 11.12 -0.74 42.21
C ASP A 20 11.77 -0.14 40.97
N GLU A 21 11.93 -0.92 39.90
CA GLU A 21 12.45 -0.47 38.61
C GLU A 21 11.58 0.63 38.00
N ARG A 22 10.26 0.58 38.20
CA ARG A 22 9.35 1.65 37.74
C ARG A 22 9.63 2.98 38.45
N ILE A 23 9.92 2.95 39.74
CA ILE A 23 10.29 4.14 40.52
C ILE A 23 11.65 4.67 40.05
N ILE A 24 12.63 3.78 39.87
CA ILE A 24 13.97 4.13 39.37
C ILE A 24 13.87 4.73 37.95
N PHE A 25 13.07 4.14 37.07
CA PHE A 25 12.83 4.64 35.71
C PHE A 25 12.24 6.06 35.73
N GLN A 26 11.18 6.30 36.51
CA GLN A 26 10.59 7.63 36.63
C GLN A 26 11.59 8.65 37.16
N SER A 27 12.44 8.24 38.11
CA SER A 27 13.52 9.10 38.59
C SER A 27 14.57 9.36 37.52
N ALA A 28 14.98 8.36 36.73
CA ALA A 28 15.93 8.52 35.64
C ALA A 28 15.40 9.47 34.55
N VAL A 29 14.12 9.38 34.19
CA VAL A 29 13.46 10.33 33.27
C VAL A 29 13.54 11.78 33.80
N LYS A 30 13.39 11.99 35.11
CA LYS A 30 13.51 13.33 35.72
C LYS A 30 14.94 13.85 35.65
N GLU A 31 15.93 13.02 35.97
CA GLU A 31 17.37 13.39 35.91
C GLU A 31 17.80 13.75 34.48
N LEU A 32 17.29 13.05 33.46
CA LEU A 32 17.57 13.35 32.05
C LEU A 32 17.22 14.78 31.63
N ARG A 33 16.31 15.47 32.33
CA ARG A 33 15.99 16.88 32.07
C ARG A 33 17.18 17.81 32.30
N SER A 34 18.12 17.41 33.17
CA SER A 34 19.38 18.12 33.43
C SER A 34 20.57 17.56 32.63
N GLY A 35 20.34 16.56 31.77
CA GLY A 35 21.36 15.88 30.98
C GLY A 35 21.70 14.48 31.51
N ALA A 36 22.41 13.69 30.69
CA ALA A 36 22.81 12.32 30.99
C ALA A 36 24.10 12.26 31.86
N GLY A 37 24.09 12.92 33.01
CA GLY A 37 25.23 12.93 33.94
C GLY A 37 25.31 11.70 34.87
N PRO A 38 26.28 11.66 35.81
CA PRO A 38 26.54 10.49 36.65
C PRO A 38 25.33 9.96 37.44
N ARG A 39 24.43 10.86 37.87
CA ARG A 39 23.19 10.48 38.56
C ARG A 39 22.23 9.71 37.66
N TYR A 40 22.11 10.12 36.40
CA TYR A 40 21.32 9.39 35.41
C TYR A 40 21.95 8.03 35.11
N GLU A 41 23.26 7.99 34.86
CA GLU A 41 23.99 6.76 34.52
C GLU A 41 23.84 5.70 35.61
N SER A 42 23.96 6.09 36.88
CA SER A 42 23.75 5.19 38.02
C SER A 42 22.33 4.60 38.04
N ARG A 43 21.30 5.42 37.79
CA ARG A 43 19.90 4.95 37.75
C ARG A 43 19.63 4.08 36.53
N ARG A 44 20.20 4.42 35.37
CA ARG A 44 20.09 3.60 34.15
C ARG A 44 20.73 2.23 34.38
N ALA A 45 21.91 2.16 34.98
CA ALA A 45 22.60 0.89 35.24
C ALA A 45 21.77 -0.08 36.11
N ALA A 46 20.92 0.44 37.00
CA ALA A 46 20.01 -0.35 37.81
C ALA A 46 18.80 -0.93 37.04
N LEU A 47 18.64 -0.62 35.74
CA LEU A 47 17.47 -0.97 34.94
C LEU A 47 17.79 -1.94 33.78
N ASN A 48 18.91 -2.66 33.83
CA ASN A 48 19.36 -3.50 32.70
C ASN A 48 18.33 -4.55 32.23
N ASN A 49 17.48 -5.05 33.14
CA ASN A 49 16.44 -6.04 32.83
C ASN A 49 15.03 -5.43 32.74
N TYR A 50 14.90 -4.11 32.88
CA TYR A 50 13.59 -3.45 32.87
C TYR A 50 13.13 -3.21 31.43
N PRO A 51 11.92 -3.67 31.03
CA PRO A 51 11.48 -3.62 29.63
C PRO A 51 11.46 -2.22 28.99
N LEU A 52 11.26 -1.16 29.78
CA LEU A 52 11.18 0.21 29.25
C LEU A 52 12.53 0.93 29.20
N THR A 53 13.64 0.30 29.58
CA THR A 53 14.97 0.94 29.60
C THR A 53 15.37 1.51 28.24
N ILE A 54 14.92 0.89 27.15
CA ILE A 54 15.16 1.39 25.80
C ILE A 54 14.61 2.82 25.57
N TYR A 55 13.58 3.23 26.30
CA TYR A 55 13.05 4.59 26.24
C TYR A 55 13.97 5.60 26.96
N LEU A 56 14.71 5.20 27.99
CA LEU A 56 15.72 6.07 28.59
C LEU A 56 16.88 6.30 27.62
N ASP A 57 17.34 5.24 26.95
CA ASP A 57 18.41 5.33 25.95
C ASP A 57 17.98 6.24 24.78
N ALA A 58 16.73 6.13 24.33
CA ALA A 58 16.13 7.02 23.34
C ALA A 58 16.12 8.49 23.81
N LEU A 59 15.65 8.75 25.03
CA LEU A 59 15.58 10.10 25.60
C LEU A 59 16.97 10.70 25.81
N ALA A 60 17.97 9.90 26.17
CA ALA A 60 19.36 10.34 26.29
C ALA A 60 19.92 10.79 24.93
N ILE A 61 19.64 10.02 23.86
CA ILE A 61 20.00 10.41 22.48
C ILE A 61 19.26 11.69 22.07
N GLU A 62 17.95 11.77 22.30
CA GLU A 62 17.11 12.94 21.98
C GLU A 62 17.53 14.20 22.77
N GLY A 63 18.09 14.03 23.98
CA GLY A 63 18.65 15.13 24.78
C GLY A 63 20.05 15.58 24.33
N ASN A 64 20.75 14.77 23.54
CA ASN A 64 22.13 15.02 23.09
C ASN A 64 22.28 14.99 21.56
N LEU A 65 21.26 15.45 20.83
CA LEU A 65 21.24 15.37 19.36
C LEU A 65 22.42 16.09 18.68
N HIS A 66 22.95 17.13 19.33
CA HIS A 66 24.08 17.89 18.78
C HIS A 66 25.35 17.04 18.72
N ASP A 67 25.66 16.31 19.79
CA ASP A 67 26.95 15.61 19.94
C ASP A 67 26.86 14.09 19.75
N VAL A 68 25.65 13.53 19.57
CA VAL A 68 25.49 12.09 19.32
C VAL A 68 26.25 11.63 18.08
N THR A 69 26.96 10.49 18.19
CA THR A 69 27.79 9.89 17.13
C THR A 69 26.99 8.90 16.28
N SER A 70 27.39 8.70 15.02
CA SER A 70 26.75 7.73 14.13
C SER A 70 26.70 6.32 14.72
N ASP A 71 27.79 5.87 15.37
CA ASP A 71 27.89 4.54 15.97
C ASP A 71 26.89 4.35 17.12
N SER A 72 26.77 5.34 18.01
CA SER A 72 25.83 5.25 19.13
C SER A 72 24.37 5.19 18.66
N VAL A 73 24.03 5.92 17.60
CA VAL A 73 22.68 5.89 17.01
C VAL A 73 22.41 4.54 16.35
N ARG A 74 23.35 4.00 15.57
CA ARG A 74 23.20 2.68 14.94
C ARG A 74 23.04 1.58 15.97
N ALA A 75 23.91 1.53 16.97
CA ALA A 75 23.82 0.56 18.06
C ALA A 75 22.47 0.62 18.78
N PHE A 76 21.95 1.83 19.02
CA PHE A 76 20.61 2.01 19.57
C PHE A 76 19.52 1.49 18.62
N VAL A 77 19.54 1.88 17.34
CA VAL A 77 18.52 1.45 16.36
C VAL A 77 18.50 -0.08 16.20
N GLU A 78 19.66 -0.73 16.19
CA GLU A 78 19.78 -2.19 16.11
C GLU A 78 19.22 -2.88 17.36
N SER A 79 19.64 -2.44 18.54
CA SER A 79 19.13 -2.99 19.81
C SER A 79 17.64 -2.71 20.04
N ALA A 80 17.10 -1.63 19.45
CA ALA A 80 15.70 -1.25 19.50
C ALA A 80 14.86 -1.74 18.31
N SER A 81 15.39 -2.59 17.43
CA SER A 81 14.77 -2.93 16.12
C SER A 81 13.32 -3.43 16.20
N ASN A 82 12.95 -4.13 17.28
CA ASN A 82 11.58 -4.62 17.52
C ASN A 82 10.66 -3.60 18.23
N SER A 83 11.10 -2.35 18.37
CA SER A 83 10.39 -1.30 19.09
C SER A 83 10.16 -0.06 18.21
N PRO A 84 8.96 0.55 18.26
CA PRO A 84 8.67 1.77 17.51
C PRO A 84 9.55 2.97 17.93
N VAL A 85 10.19 2.91 19.11
CA VAL A 85 11.09 3.95 19.61
C VAL A 85 12.33 4.11 18.73
N ALA A 86 12.79 3.04 18.05
CA ALA A 86 13.94 3.08 17.14
C ALA A 86 13.69 4.08 16.01
N ALA A 87 12.60 3.88 15.27
CA ALA A 87 12.23 4.71 14.14
C ALA A 87 11.94 6.15 14.54
N ARG A 88 11.36 6.37 15.73
CA ARG A 88 11.11 7.71 16.28
C ARG A 88 12.41 8.46 16.57
N THR A 89 13.33 7.81 17.28
CA THR A 89 14.62 8.39 17.67
C THR A 89 15.48 8.68 16.44
N LEU A 90 15.56 7.73 15.50
CA LEU A 90 16.28 7.91 14.24
C LEU A 90 15.77 9.13 13.46
N ARG A 91 14.45 9.33 13.38
CA ARG A 91 13.86 10.51 12.76
C ARG A 91 14.25 11.82 13.47
N SER A 92 14.29 11.82 14.80
CA SER A 92 14.75 12.99 15.58
C SER A 92 16.20 13.35 15.24
N VAL A 93 17.09 12.34 15.29
CA VAL A 93 18.51 12.47 14.93
C VAL A 93 18.68 12.97 13.50
N VAL A 94 18.03 12.34 12.52
CA VAL A 94 18.20 12.71 11.11
C VAL A 94 17.72 14.12 10.83
N ARG A 95 16.57 14.53 11.40
CA ARG A 95 16.08 15.92 11.24
C ARG A 95 17.08 16.92 11.80
N HIS A 96 17.58 16.68 13.01
CA HIS A 96 18.56 17.56 13.67
C HIS A 96 19.87 17.63 12.87
N LYS A 97 20.47 16.47 12.53
CA LYS A 97 21.73 16.42 11.76
C LYS A 97 21.60 16.98 10.35
N THR A 98 20.41 16.87 9.71
CA THR A 98 20.11 17.56 8.45
C THR A 98 20.13 19.08 8.62
N ALA A 99 19.50 19.60 9.68
CA ALA A 99 19.50 21.05 9.96
C ALA A 99 20.92 21.58 10.20
N ASP A 100 21.76 20.82 10.91
CA ASP A 100 23.16 21.12 11.18
C ASP A 100 24.10 20.83 9.98
N ARG A 101 23.55 20.38 8.85
CA ARG A 101 24.29 20.02 7.63
C ARG A 101 25.37 18.95 7.86
N LYS A 102 25.17 18.07 8.85
CA LYS A 102 26.03 16.91 9.14
C LYS A 102 25.68 15.77 8.19
N TRP A 103 25.94 15.98 6.89
CA TRP A 103 25.50 15.09 5.82
C TRP A 103 26.03 13.67 5.95
N GLN A 104 27.32 13.51 6.28
CA GLN A 104 27.90 12.18 6.44
C GLN A 104 27.20 11.42 7.57
N THR A 105 26.94 12.06 8.72
CA THR A 105 26.19 11.45 9.82
C THR A 105 24.79 11.01 9.39
N VAL A 106 24.07 11.84 8.62
CA VAL A 106 22.75 11.45 8.09
C VAL A 106 22.84 10.20 7.22
N ILE A 107 23.85 10.10 6.36
CA ILE A 107 24.08 8.90 5.54
C ILE A 107 24.38 7.70 6.44
N ASP A 108 25.33 7.83 7.36
CA ASP A 108 25.81 6.74 8.22
C ASP A 108 24.70 6.10 9.08
N VAL A 109 23.77 6.90 9.59
CA VAL A 109 22.69 6.41 10.48
C VAL A 109 21.45 5.94 9.71
N THR A 110 21.41 6.13 8.38
CA THR A 110 20.26 5.74 7.55
C THR A 110 20.61 4.69 6.49
N ASP A 111 21.88 4.37 6.27
CA ASP A 111 22.29 3.34 5.33
C ASP A 111 21.92 1.94 5.85
N GLY A 112 21.53 1.04 4.94
CA GLY A 112 21.18 -0.34 5.30
C GLY A 112 19.83 -0.56 5.99
N TYR A 113 19.03 0.49 6.24
CA TYR A 113 17.70 0.36 6.84
C TYR A 113 16.55 0.55 5.84
N GLU A 114 15.43 -0.12 6.11
CA GLU A 114 14.12 0.21 5.53
C GLU A 114 13.57 1.48 6.19
N LEU A 115 13.41 2.54 5.39
CA LEU A 115 13.15 3.88 5.89
C LEU A 115 11.76 4.38 5.49
N SER A 116 11.13 5.15 6.38
CA SER A 116 9.99 5.99 6.00
C SER A 116 10.36 6.97 4.88
N THR A 117 9.39 7.40 4.07
CA THR A 117 9.60 8.36 2.96
C THR A 117 10.36 9.62 3.39
N GLU A 118 10.07 10.14 4.59
CA GLU A 118 10.79 11.29 5.14
C GLU A 118 12.29 11.03 5.26
N LEU A 119 12.65 9.93 5.91
CA LEU A 119 14.06 9.57 6.12
C LEU A 119 14.76 9.24 4.80
N GLN A 120 14.07 8.63 3.83
CA GLN A 120 14.58 8.43 2.48
C GLN A 120 14.92 9.78 1.81
N CYS A 121 14.04 10.77 1.93
CA CYS A 121 14.27 12.11 1.37
C CYS A 121 15.45 12.83 2.06
N HIS A 122 15.58 12.71 3.38
CA HIS A 122 16.75 13.24 4.12
C HIS A 122 18.05 12.55 3.70
N ARG A 123 18.07 11.21 3.59
CA ARG A 123 19.24 10.46 3.12
C ARG A 123 19.64 10.87 1.72
N ALA A 124 18.67 10.96 0.80
CA ALA A 124 18.92 11.43 -0.55
C ALA A 124 19.48 12.86 -0.59
N HIS A 125 18.99 13.75 0.29
CA HIS A 125 19.51 15.10 0.40
C HIS A 125 20.97 15.10 0.83
N ALA A 126 21.30 14.35 1.88
CA ALA A 126 22.67 14.22 2.37
C ALA A 126 23.59 13.66 1.28
N LEU A 127 23.15 12.63 0.55
CA LEU A 127 23.91 12.04 -0.58
C LEU A 127 24.19 13.08 -1.68
N LEU A 128 23.21 13.90 -2.07
CA LEU A 128 23.44 15.00 -3.02
C LEU A 128 24.48 15.99 -2.49
N MET A 129 24.39 16.37 -1.22
CA MET A 129 25.31 17.32 -0.61
C MET A 129 26.74 16.78 -0.44
N THR A 130 26.92 15.46 -0.44
CA THR A 130 28.22 14.79 -0.47
C THR A 130 28.64 14.30 -1.86
N ASN A 131 28.04 14.83 -2.94
CA ASN A 131 28.35 14.51 -4.34
C ASN A 131 28.13 13.04 -4.74
N GLN A 132 27.24 12.32 -4.05
CA GLN A 132 26.86 10.94 -4.37
C GLN A 132 25.55 10.92 -5.17
N ALA A 133 25.54 11.60 -6.32
CA ALA A 133 24.34 11.91 -7.08
C ALA A 133 23.60 10.67 -7.61
N GLU A 134 24.32 9.62 -7.99
CA GLU A 134 23.74 8.37 -8.49
C GLU A 134 22.92 7.66 -7.42
N ARG A 135 23.51 7.45 -6.22
CA ARG A 135 22.82 6.87 -5.05
C ARG A 135 21.59 7.70 -4.66
N ALA A 136 21.72 9.03 -4.67
CA ALA A 136 20.59 9.90 -4.39
C ALA A 136 19.47 9.77 -5.44
N THR A 137 19.83 9.73 -6.73
CA THR A 137 18.87 9.66 -7.85
C THR A 137 18.05 8.37 -7.82
N ALA A 138 18.66 7.25 -7.43
CA ALA A 138 17.93 5.99 -7.26
C ALA A 138 16.82 6.11 -6.20
N ILE A 139 17.15 6.66 -5.03
CA ILE A 139 16.17 6.91 -3.95
C ILE A 139 15.11 7.90 -4.41
N LEU A 140 15.53 9.01 -5.01
CA LEU A 140 14.66 10.10 -5.45
C LEU A 140 13.67 9.64 -6.51
N THR A 141 14.10 8.82 -7.45
CA THR A 141 13.21 8.24 -8.47
C THR A 141 12.12 7.39 -7.82
N HIS A 142 12.48 6.53 -6.86
CA HIS A 142 11.51 5.71 -6.13
C HIS A 142 10.51 6.57 -5.35
N VAL A 143 10.97 7.51 -4.52
CA VAL A 143 10.06 8.35 -3.71
C VAL A 143 9.29 9.35 -4.58
N TRP A 144 9.84 9.86 -5.67
CA TRP A 144 9.18 10.87 -6.49
C TRP A 144 8.02 10.28 -7.29
N VAL A 145 8.16 9.06 -7.82
CA VAL A 145 7.18 8.44 -8.74
C VAL A 145 5.98 7.89 -7.96
N VAL A 146 5.13 8.82 -7.51
CA VAL A 146 3.85 8.57 -6.84
C VAL A 146 2.74 9.46 -7.42
N GLY A 147 1.49 9.01 -7.35
CA GLY A 147 0.34 9.72 -7.93
C GLY A 147 -0.20 10.89 -7.10
N GLN A 148 0.38 11.14 -5.93
CA GLN A 148 -0.02 12.21 -5.02
C GLN A 148 1.14 13.17 -4.74
N SER A 149 0.80 14.30 -4.12
CA SER A 149 1.80 15.20 -3.55
C SER A 149 2.60 14.46 -2.48
N GLN A 150 3.92 14.62 -2.51
CA GLN A 150 4.76 14.06 -1.48
C GLN A 150 4.66 14.87 -0.18
N ILE A 151 5.13 14.30 0.92
CA ILE A 151 5.25 15.03 2.18
C ILE A 151 6.22 16.21 2.05
N LYS A 152 5.92 17.32 2.74
CA LYS A 152 6.70 18.57 2.66
C LYS A 152 8.20 18.39 2.99
N ALA A 153 8.54 17.40 3.81
CA ALA A 153 9.94 17.09 4.15
C ALA A 153 10.80 16.74 2.92
N CYS A 154 10.19 16.31 1.81
CA CYS A 154 10.90 15.99 0.58
C CYS A 154 11.10 17.20 -0.36
N ASP A 155 10.41 18.31 -0.14
CA ASP A 155 10.50 19.48 -1.02
C ASP A 155 11.94 20.02 -1.17
N PRO A 156 12.76 20.15 -0.08
CA PRO A 156 14.12 20.63 -0.20
C PRO A 156 15.00 19.76 -1.11
N VAL A 157 14.91 18.44 -0.96
CA VAL A 157 15.73 17.53 -1.78
C VAL A 157 15.26 17.49 -3.22
N PHE A 158 13.96 17.62 -3.50
CA PHE A 158 13.47 17.69 -4.87
C PHE A 158 13.88 19.00 -5.56
N SER A 159 13.87 20.12 -4.84
CA SER A 159 14.42 21.39 -5.33
C SER A 159 15.91 21.29 -5.64
N GLU A 160 16.69 20.65 -4.77
CA GLU A 160 18.13 20.47 -4.98
C GLU A 160 18.43 19.50 -6.13
N TRP A 161 17.72 18.38 -6.20
CA TRP A 161 17.83 17.41 -7.28
C TRP A 161 17.58 18.07 -8.63
N TYR A 162 16.52 18.87 -8.73
CA TYR A 162 16.17 19.61 -9.94
C TYR A 162 17.26 20.60 -10.38
N ARG A 163 17.91 21.31 -9.44
CA ARG A 163 19.00 22.24 -9.78
C ARG A 163 20.22 21.55 -10.36
N ARG A 164 20.47 20.28 -10.00
CA ARG A 164 21.65 19.54 -10.44
C ARG A 164 21.41 18.78 -11.74
N SER A 165 20.38 17.94 -11.75
CA SER A 165 20.07 17.05 -12.88
C SER A 165 18.56 16.92 -13.10
N GLY A 166 17.80 16.81 -12.01
CA GLY A 166 16.37 16.60 -12.01
C GLY A 166 15.95 15.19 -12.48
N PRO A 167 14.63 14.92 -12.46
CA PRO A 167 14.09 13.71 -13.04
C PRO A 167 14.24 13.72 -14.57
N SER A 168 14.53 12.56 -15.16
CA SER A 168 14.45 12.39 -16.62
C SER A 168 12.98 12.46 -17.11
N ASP A 169 12.78 12.62 -18.42
CA ASP A 169 11.45 12.61 -19.02
C ASP A 169 10.69 11.31 -18.73
N GLU A 170 11.37 10.17 -18.67
CA GLU A 170 10.80 8.86 -18.33
C GLU A 170 10.28 8.83 -16.89
N VAL A 171 11.03 9.42 -15.96
CA VAL A 171 10.64 9.54 -14.55
C VAL A 171 9.46 10.51 -14.39
N VAL A 172 9.48 11.65 -15.10
CA VAL A 172 8.37 12.60 -15.11
C VAL A 172 7.11 11.96 -15.70
N TRP A 173 7.25 11.24 -16.81
CA TRP A 173 6.15 10.53 -17.46
C TRP A 173 5.54 9.46 -16.55
N SER A 174 6.38 8.64 -15.91
CA SER A 174 5.94 7.61 -14.95
C SER A 174 5.14 8.22 -13.80
N ARG A 175 5.59 9.35 -13.25
CA ARG A 175 4.83 10.08 -12.22
C ARG A 175 3.53 10.66 -12.77
N ALA A 176 3.53 11.16 -14.00
CA ALA A 176 2.34 11.67 -14.65
C ALA A 176 1.26 10.59 -14.83
N LEU A 177 1.63 9.37 -15.24
CA LEU A 177 0.70 8.25 -15.33
C LEU A 177 0.07 7.92 -13.96
N LYS A 178 0.88 7.88 -12.89
CA LYS A 178 0.34 7.68 -11.53
C LYS A 178 -0.59 8.82 -11.09
N ALA A 179 -0.25 10.06 -11.45
CA ALA A 179 -1.10 11.22 -11.15
C ALA A 179 -2.43 11.18 -11.92
N ALA A 180 -2.40 10.73 -13.18
CA ALA A 180 -3.58 10.51 -14.00
C ALA A 180 -4.50 9.43 -13.40
N ASP A 181 -3.94 8.29 -13.00
CA ASP A 181 -4.68 7.22 -12.32
C ASP A 181 -5.32 7.70 -11.02
N ALA A 182 -4.61 8.54 -10.26
CA ALA A 182 -5.09 9.15 -9.03
C ALA A 182 -6.03 10.37 -9.26
N ARG A 183 -6.28 10.76 -10.52
CA ARG A 183 -7.08 11.94 -10.92
C ARG A 183 -6.54 13.27 -10.36
N ASN A 184 -5.24 13.35 -10.09
CA ASN A 184 -4.61 14.54 -9.54
C ASN A 184 -4.17 15.51 -10.66
N MET A 185 -5.14 16.30 -11.14
CA MET A 185 -4.92 17.31 -12.19
C MET A 185 -3.93 18.40 -11.79
N THR A 186 -3.88 18.75 -10.50
CA THR A 186 -2.94 19.74 -9.98
C THR A 186 -1.51 19.26 -10.13
N LEU A 187 -1.25 18.00 -9.75
CA LEU A 187 0.06 17.37 -9.91
C LEU A 187 0.43 17.23 -11.39
N LEU A 188 -0.49 16.78 -12.25
CA LEU A 188 -0.24 16.72 -13.70
C LEU A 188 0.19 18.07 -14.29
N ARG A 189 -0.50 19.16 -13.90
CA ARG A 189 -0.14 20.50 -14.35
C ARG A 189 1.25 20.90 -13.85
N TYR A 190 1.52 20.62 -12.58
CA TYR A 190 2.80 20.90 -11.92
C TYR A 190 3.97 20.17 -12.61
N LEU A 191 3.78 18.95 -13.11
CA LEU A 191 4.84 18.19 -13.77
C LEU A 191 5.39 18.83 -15.05
N ASN A 192 4.64 19.74 -15.68
CA ASN A 192 5.14 20.48 -16.85
C ASN A 192 6.40 21.31 -16.59
N ARG A 193 6.68 21.66 -15.32
CA ARG A 193 7.90 22.38 -14.94
C ARG A 193 9.17 21.52 -15.02
N PHE A 194 9.01 20.20 -14.99
CA PHE A 194 10.11 19.23 -15.04
C PHE A 194 10.28 18.60 -16.42
N ALA A 195 9.27 18.70 -17.28
CA ALA A 195 9.27 18.07 -18.59
C ALA A 195 10.12 18.85 -19.61
N SER A 196 10.84 18.12 -20.45
CA SER A 196 11.46 18.68 -21.64
C SER A 196 10.40 19.28 -22.60
N THR A 197 10.86 20.10 -23.56
CA THR A 197 10.00 20.58 -24.66
C THR A 197 9.35 19.44 -25.45
N GLY A 198 10.03 18.30 -25.59
CA GLY A 198 9.52 17.11 -26.28
C GLY A 198 8.46 16.33 -25.50
N LEU A 199 8.50 16.36 -24.15
CA LEU A 199 7.53 15.65 -23.30
C LEU A 199 6.24 16.46 -23.05
N LYS A 200 6.32 17.79 -23.03
CA LYS A 200 5.16 18.68 -22.75
C LYS A 200 3.90 18.37 -23.58
N PRO A 201 3.97 18.09 -24.90
CA PRO A 201 2.78 17.71 -25.66
C PRO A 201 2.08 16.46 -25.13
N SER A 202 2.84 15.41 -24.77
CA SER A 202 2.27 14.17 -24.23
C SER A 202 1.66 14.39 -22.83
N LEU A 203 2.25 15.23 -21.99
CA LEU A 203 1.64 15.60 -20.69
C LEU A 203 0.33 16.39 -20.88
N SER A 204 0.29 17.29 -21.86
CA SER A 204 -0.92 18.03 -22.22
C SER A 204 -2.03 17.08 -22.67
N ASP A 205 -1.69 16.12 -23.54
CA ASP A 205 -2.64 15.14 -24.06
C ASP A 205 -3.13 14.19 -22.96
N LEU A 206 -2.24 13.75 -22.06
CA LEU A 206 -2.61 12.94 -20.89
C LEU A 206 -3.60 13.70 -19.99
N GLY A 207 -3.32 14.97 -19.66
CA GLY A 207 -4.21 15.80 -18.85
C GLY A 207 -5.57 16.06 -19.52
N ALA A 208 -5.58 16.31 -20.83
CA ALA A 208 -6.80 16.47 -21.61
C ALA A 208 -7.65 15.18 -21.59
N MET A 209 -7.00 14.03 -21.78
CA MET A 209 -7.65 12.71 -21.71
C MET A 209 -8.26 12.47 -20.33
N VAL A 210 -7.53 12.74 -19.23
CA VAL A 210 -8.05 12.53 -17.86
C VAL A 210 -9.33 13.34 -17.61
N SER A 211 -9.38 14.54 -18.19
CA SER A 211 -10.52 15.46 -18.10
C SER A 211 -11.69 15.06 -19.01
N ARG A 212 -11.38 14.53 -20.20
CA ARG A 212 -12.34 14.17 -21.26
C ARG A 212 -12.05 12.75 -21.78
N PRO A 213 -12.32 11.71 -20.98
CA PRO A 213 -12.04 10.32 -21.38
C PRO A 213 -12.91 9.86 -22.57
N ASP A 214 -14.01 10.55 -22.86
CA ASP A 214 -14.85 10.36 -24.04
C ASP A 214 -14.10 10.58 -25.37
N ARG A 215 -12.93 11.22 -25.33
CA ARG A 215 -12.09 11.53 -26.48
C ARG A 215 -10.89 10.59 -26.64
N VAL A 216 -10.82 9.47 -25.92
CA VAL A 216 -9.64 8.58 -25.89
C VAL A 216 -9.21 8.05 -27.26
N THR A 217 -10.12 7.94 -28.23
CA THR A 217 -9.81 7.48 -29.60
C THR A 217 -9.21 8.56 -30.50
N GLN A 218 -9.23 9.82 -30.07
CA GLN A 218 -8.67 10.93 -30.84
C GLN A 218 -7.14 10.82 -30.95
N LYS A 219 -6.58 11.38 -32.03
CA LYS A 219 -5.13 11.37 -32.25
C LYS A 219 -4.43 12.25 -31.22
N THR A 220 -3.50 11.65 -30.48
CA THR A 220 -2.58 12.32 -29.55
C THR A 220 -1.19 12.49 -30.19
N ARG A 221 -0.37 13.35 -29.59
CA ARG A 221 0.97 13.76 -30.02
C ARG A 221 2.07 13.04 -29.23
N GLY A 222 3.28 13.06 -29.77
CA GLY A 222 4.48 12.48 -29.16
C GLY A 222 4.74 11.03 -29.59
N ALA A 223 5.69 10.37 -28.91
CA ALA A 223 6.12 9.02 -29.24
C ALA A 223 4.98 7.99 -29.12
N ILE A 224 5.02 6.96 -29.97
CA ILE A 224 4.00 5.91 -30.03
C ILE A 224 3.70 5.26 -28.68
N VAL A 225 4.75 4.95 -27.90
CA VAL A 225 4.64 4.34 -26.58
C VAL A 225 3.82 5.22 -25.61
N ARG A 226 4.06 6.54 -25.61
CA ARG A 226 3.28 7.47 -24.76
C ARG A 226 1.83 7.59 -25.23
N GLN A 227 1.57 7.49 -26.54
CA GLN A 227 0.21 7.46 -27.05
C GLN A 227 -0.54 6.21 -26.59
N GLN A 228 0.15 5.05 -26.55
CA GLN A 228 -0.41 3.81 -25.98
C GLN A 228 -0.70 3.96 -24.48
N ASP A 229 0.22 4.54 -23.71
CA ASP A 229 -0.02 4.79 -22.28
C ASP A 229 -1.23 5.71 -22.05
N ILE A 230 -1.37 6.77 -22.85
CA ILE A 230 -2.54 7.67 -22.78
C ILE A 230 -3.82 6.91 -23.14
N ALA A 231 -3.77 6.04 -24.15
CA ALA A 231 -4.91 5.22 -24.55
C ALA A 231 -5.33 4.27 -23.41
N VAL A 232 -4.38 3.56 -22.79
CA VAL A 232 -4.63 2.67 -21.64
C VAL A 232 -5.25 3.45 -20.47
N ALA A 233 -4.63 4.58 -20.08
CA ALA A 233 -5.15 5.41 -19.01
C ALA A 233 -6.56 5.96 -19.32
N GLY A 234 -6.82 6.30 -20.59
CA GLY A 234 -8.12 6.78 -21.04
C GLY A 234 -9.20 5.72 -21.07
N ILE A 235 -8.89 4.50 -21.48
CA ILE A 235 -9.82 3.38 -21.43
C ILE A 235 -10.16 3.03 -19.99
N LYS A 236 -9.15 2.92 -19.10
CA LYS A 236 -9.38 2.73 -17.65
C LYS A 236 -10.29 3.81 -17.07
N ARG A 237 -10.11 5.07 -17.48
CA ARG A 237 -10.93 6.20 -17.01
C ARG A 237 -12.34 6.17 -17.61
N LEU A 238 -12.47 5.90 -18.90
CA LEU A 238 -13.75 5.84 -19.60
C LEU A 238 -14.59 4.68 -19.07
N ALA A 239 -13.99 3.54 -18.77
CA ALA A 239 -14.68 2.36 -18.24
C ALA A 239 -15.44 2.66 -16.95
N ARG A 240 -14.88 3.50 -16.07
CA ARG A 240 -15.53 3.98 -14.84
C ARG A 240 -16.75 4.85 -15.09
N VAL A 241 -16.82 5.52 -16.24
CA VAL A 241 -17.89 6.45 -16.60
C VAL A 241 -18.96 5.76 -17.45
N ASN A 242 -18.52 4.98 -18.44
CA ASN A 242 -19.36 4.24 -19.36
C ASN A 242 -18.55 3.06 -19.93
N PRO A 243 -18.71 1.84 -19.39
CA PRO A 243 -17.91 0.70 -19.81
C PRO A 243 -18.22 0.20 -21.22
N GLY A 244 -19.47 0.31 -21.71
CA GLY A 244 -19.81 0.01 -23.10
C GLY A 244 -19.06 0.90 -24.10
N ARG A 245 -19.02 2.22 -23.86
CA ARG A 245 -18.22 3.15 -24.69
C ARG A 245 -16.72 2.91 -24.57
N ALA A 246 -16.25 2.47 -23.41
CA ALA A 246 -14.84 2.10 -23.24
C ALA A 246 -14.49 0.84 -24.06
N PHE A 247 -15.38 -0.14 -24.10
CA PHE A 247 -15.25 -1.32 -24.95
C PHE A 247 -15.21 -0.95 -26.45
N GLU A 248 -16.12 -0.10 -26.92
CA GLU A 248 -16.09 0.41 -28.30
C GLU A 248 -14.78 1.14 -28.62
N ALA A 249 -14.33 2.00 -27.70
CA ALA A 249 -13.08 2.72 -27.85
C ALA A 249 -11.85 1.80 -27.89
N LEU A 250 -11.83 0.74 -27.07
CA LEU A 250 -10.78 -0.28 -27.09
C LEU A 250 -10.69 -0.94 -28.46
N GLN A 251 -11.81 -1.43 -29.01
CA GLN A 251 -11.84 -2.04 -30.34
C GLN A 251 -11.34 -1.12 -31.45
N GLN A 252 -11.59 0.20 -31.33
CA GLN A 252 -11.05 1.18 -32.27
C GLN A 252 -9.54 1.34 -32.12
N LEU A 253 -9.03 1.36 -30.89
CA LEU A 253 -7.61 1.55 -30.60
C LEU A 253 -6.76 0.32 -30.96
N GLU A 254 -7.29 -0.89 -30.83
CA GLU A 254 -6.62 -2.12 -31.26
C GLU A 254 -6.32 -2.16 -32.76
N ARG A 255 -7.09 -1.42 -33.58
CA ARG A 255 -6.78 -1.27 -35.01
C ARG A 255 -5.59 -0.34 -35.28
N ARG A 256 -5.20 0.46 -34.30
CA ARG A 256 -4.13 1.46 -34.42
C ARG A 256 -2.86 1.07 -33.67
N PHE A 257 -3.00 0.34 -32.58
CA PHE A 257 -1.90 0.01 -31.68
C PHE A 257 -1.87 -1.50 -31.40
N SER A 258 -0.66 -2.05 -31.32
CA SER A 258 -0.42 -3.36 -30.75
C SER A 258 -0.12 -3.18 -29.26
N PHE A 259 -1.06 -3.58 -28.40
CA PHE A 259 -0.89 -3.52 -26.95
C PHE A 259 -0.25 -4.81 -26.43
N SER A 260 0.51 -4.72 -25.34
CA SER A 260 0.96 -5.91 -24.62
C SER A 260 -0.19 -6.59 -23.90
N ASP A 261 -0.03 -7.87 -23.53
CA ASP A 261 -1.03 -8.59 -22.73
C ASP A 261 -1.32 -7.90 -21.40
N GLU A 262 -0.31 -7.27 -20.80
CA GLU A 262 -0.45 -6.49 -19.57
C GLU A 262 -1.34 -5.25 -19.80
N GLN A 263 -1.09 -4.50 -20.88
CA GLN A 263 -1.91 -3.35 -21.25
C GLN A 263 -3.35 -3.76 -21.56
N MET A 264 -3.53 -4.87 -22.28
CA MET A 264 -4.85 -5.43 -22.57
C MET A 264 -5.59 -5.83 -21.30
N ARG A 265 -4.95 -6.56 -20.38
CA ARG A 265 -5.52 -6.90 -19.07
C ARG A 265 -5.88 -5.65 -18.27
N ALA A 266 -5.01 -4.64 -18.24
CA ALA A 266 -5.24 -3.37 -17.54
C ALA A 266 -6.43 -2.58 -18.10
N MET A 267 -6.79 -2.76 -19.38
CA MET A 267 -7.97 -2.16 -20.00
C MET A 267 -9.22 -3.03 -19.85
N HIS A 268 -9.10 -4.35 -20.01
CA HIS A 268 -10.22 -5.29 -19.87
C HIS A 268 -10.82 -5.30 -18.46
N SER A 269 -9.97 -5.41 -17.43
CA SER A 269 -10.42 -5.52 -16.02
C SER A 269 -11.42 -4.41 -15.62
N PRO A 270 -11.13 -3.10 -15.79
CA PRO A 270 -12.09 -2.06 -15.43
C PRO A 270 -13.34 -2.03 -16.33
N ILE A 271 -13.24 -2.40 -17.62
CA ILE A 271 -14.43 -2.51 -18.48
C ILE A 271 -15.36 -3.61 -17.95
N VAL A 272 -14.81 -4.79 -17.63
CA VAL A 272 -15.55 -5.90 -17.04
C VAL A 272 -16.17 -5.47 -15.72
N ARG A 273 -15.34 -5.00 -14.77
CA ARG A 273 -15.78 -4.58 -13.43
C ARG A 273 -16.97 -3.65 -13.46
N HIS A 274 -16.89 -2.58 -14.27
CA HIS A 274 -17.95 -1.58 -14.30
C HIS A 274 -19.17 -2.05 -15.09
N SER A 275 -19.00 -2.97 -16.05
CA SER A 275 -20.14 -3.55 -16.78
C SER A 275 -21.02 -4.43 -15.90
N LEU A 276 -20.46 -5.05 -14.84
CA LEU A 276 -21.21 -5.93 -13.93
C LEU A 276 -22.34 -5.21 -13.16
N PHE A 277 -22.33 -3.87 -13.13
CA PHE A 277 -23.34 -3.07 -12.42
C PHE A 277 -23.96 -1.95 -13.27
N ALA A 278 -23.38 -1.63 -14.43
CA ALA A 278 -23.80 -0.48 -15.22
C ALA A 278 -24.91 -0.85 -16.22
N LYS A 279 -25.89 0.05 -16.39
CA LYS A 279 -26.86 -0.04 -17.50
C LYS A 279 -26.19 0.05 -18.88
N SER A 280 -25.07 0.76 -18.97
CA SER A 280 -24.27 0.91 -20.19
C SER A 280 -23.11 -0.09 -20.21
N ALA A 281 -23.41 -1.37 -20.03
CA ALA A 281 -22.43 -2.45 -20.02
C ALA A 281 -21.81 -2.70 -21.40
N ALA A 282 -20.63 -3.33 -21.43
CA ALA A 282 -20.13 -4.00 -22.63
C ALA A 282 -21.02 -5.21 -22.99
N PRO A 283 -20.95 -5.75 -24.23
CA PRO A 283 -21.75 -6.91 -24.64
C PRO A 283 -21.56 -8.11 -23.70
N ILE A 284 -22.65 -8.81 -23.39
CA ILE A 284 -22.65 -9.90 -22.40
C ILE A 284 -21.74 -11.05 -22.81
N GLU A 285 -21.72 -11.41 -24.10
CA GLU A 285 -20.87 -12.48 -24.63
C GLU A 285 -19.39 -12.15 -24.44
N TRP A 286 -19.03 -10.87 -24.64
CA TRP A 286 -17.67 -10.41 -24.39
C TRP A 286 -17.34 -10.48 -22.89
N LEU A 287 -18.23 -10.01 -22.00
CA LEU A 287 -18.02 -10.08 -20.55
C LEU A 287 -17.81 -11.51 -20.06
N MET A 288 -18.66 -12.42 -20.50
CA MET A 288 -18.59 -13.84 -20.13
C MET A 288 -17.32 -14.52 -20.66
N SER A 289 -16.78 -14.07 -21.79
CA SER A 289 -15.47 -14.55 -22.26
C SER A 289 -14.28 -14.02 -21.43
N ARG A 290 -14.42 -12.83 -20.82
CA ARG A 290 -13.31 -12.14 -20.14
C ARG A 290 -13.21 -12.46 -18.66
N LEU A 291 -14.32 -12.67 -17.96
CA LEU A 291 -14.32 -13.03 -16.53
C LEU A 291 -13.38 -14.21 -16.21
N PRO A 292 -13.52 -15.40 -16.82
CA PRO A 292 -12.60 -16.51 -16.56
C PRO A 292 -11.18 -16.24 -17.09
N ALA A 293 -11.04 -15.53 -18.21
CA ALA A 293 -9.73 -15.25 -18.81
C ALA A 293 -8.89 -14.26 -18.00
N LEU A 294 -9.53 -13.39 -17.22
CA LEU A 294 -8.85 -12.44 -16.33
C LEU A 294 -8.32 -13.14 -15.06
N GLY A 295 -8.95 -14.22 -14.62
CA GLY A 295 -8.55 -14.95 -13.40
C GLY A 295 -8.55 -14.05 -12.15
N ASP A 296 -9.44 -13.06 -12.12
CA ASP A 296 -9.54 -12.07 -11.06
C ASP A 296 -10.68 -12.47 -10.11
N ASP A 297 -10.32 -12.87 -8.90
CA ASP A 297 -11.28 -13.28 -7.88
C ASP A 297 -12.27 -12.17 -7.56
N GLU A 298 -11.84 -10.91 -7.46
CA GLU A 298 -12.75 -9.82 -7.12
C GLU A 298 -13.84 -9.66 -8.19
N LEU A 299 -13.50 -9.77 -9.46
CA LEU A 299 -14.47 -9.71 -10.56
C LEU A 299 -15.40 -10.92 -10.58
N THR A 300 -14.87 -12.10 -10.29
CA THR A 300 -15.64 -13.35 -10.21
C THR A 300 -16.62 -13.30 -9.05
N GLU A 301 -16.19 -12.86 -7.87
CA GLU A 301 -17.00 -12.65 -6.68
C GLU A 301 -18.15 -11.66 -6.94
N ILE A 302 -17.87 -10.56 -7.65
CA ILE A 302 -18.91 -9.62 -8.07
C ILE A 302 -19.96 -10.31 -8.95
N TYR A 303 -19.52 -11.09 -9.94
CA TYR A 303 -20.42 -11.80 -10.84
C TYR A 303 -21.25 -12.85 -10.07
N LEU A 304 -20.63 -13.63 -9.17
CA LEU A 304 -21.33 -14.59 -8.32
C LEU A 304 -22.39 -13.95 -7.42
N ARG A 305 -22.14 -12.75 -6.86
CA ARG A 305 -23.16 -12.03 -6.10
C ARG A 305 -24.35 -11.62 -6.97
N SER A 306 -24.12 -11.33 -8.25
CA SER A 306 -25.20 -11.08 -9.22
C SER A 306 -26.00 -12.34 -9.51
N THR A 307 -25.36 -13.51 -9.66
CA THR A 307 -26.08 -14.77 -9.90
C THR A 307 -26.91 -15.17 -8.66
N ILE A 308 -26.38 -14.97 -7.46
CA ILE A 308 -27.13 -15.12 -6.19
C ILE A 308 -28.37 -14.20 -6.18
N ALA A 309 -28.20 -12.92 -6.48
CA ALA A 309 -29.30 -11.95 -6.46
C ALA A 309 -30.42 -12.28 -7.45
N ASN A 310 -30.11 -12.97 -8.55
CA ASN A 310 -31.06 -13.41 -9.56
C ASN A 310 -31.51 -14.87 -9.40
N ALA A 311 -31.07 -15.57 -8.35
CA ALA A 311 -31.27 -17.00 -8.14
C ALA A 311 -30.83 -17.88 -9.34
N ASP A 312 -29.80 -17.44 -10.08
CA ASP A 312 -29.23 -18.17 -11.21
C ASP A 312 -28.16 -19.16 -10.73
N TRP A 313 -28.64 -20.28 -10.17
CA TRP A 313 -27.76 -21.29 -9.57
C TRP A 313 -26.93 -22.06 -10.60
N GLU A 314 -27.38 -22.14 -11.86
CA GLU A 314 -26.60 -22.77 -12.93
C GLU A 314 -25.38 -21.91 -13.28
N ALA A 315 -25.58 -20.62 -13.55
CA ALA A 315 -24.48 -19.70 -13.78
C ALA A 315 -23.56 -19.60 -12.55
N PHE A 316 -24.11 -19.60 -11.33
CA PHE A 316 -23.31 -19.64 -10.10
C PHE A 316 -22.35 -20.84 -10.10
N ARG A 317 -22.83 -22.06 -10.34
CA ARG A 317 -22.00 -23.27 -10.28
C ARG A 317 -20.87 -23.24 -11.31
N ILE A 318 -21.13 -22.69 -12.50
CA ILE A 318 -20.11 -22.51 -13.54
C ILE A 318 -19.07 -21.49 -13.08
N ALA A 319 -19.50 -20.30 -12.66
CA ALA A 319 -18.60 -19.23 -12.28
C ALA A 319 -17.83 -19.49 -10.99
N PHE A 320 -18.37 -20.31 -10.08
CA PHE A 320 -17.67 -20.74 -8.87
C PHE A 320 -16.33 -21.42 -9.21
N GLN A 321 -16.25 -22.14 -10.34
CA GLN A 321 -15.02 -22.78 -10.79
C GLN A 321 -13.95 -21.79 -11.27
N TRP A 322 -14.30 -20.51 -11.47
CA TRP A 322 -13.36 -19.48 -11.88
C TRP A 322 -12.62 -18.84 -10.71
N LEU A 323 -13.12 -19.02 -9.48
CA LEU A 323 -12.44 -18.58 -8.27
C LEU A 323 -11.14 -19.38 -8.06
N SER A 324 -10.13 -18.73 -7.49
CA SER A 324 -8.95 -19.40 -6.95
C SER A 324 -9.33 -20.45 -5.90
N VAL A 325 -8.46 -21.43 -5.68
CA VAL A 325 -8.67 -22.49 -4.67
C VAL A 325 -8.80 -21.86 -3.28
N GLU A 326 -8.00 -20.84 -3.00
CA GLU A 326 -8.04 -20.08 -1.75
C GLU A 326 -9.38 -19.41 -1.53
N LYS A 327 -9.98 -18.82 -2.58
CA LYS A 327 -11.31 -18.20 -2.48
C LYS A 327 -12.43 -19.21 -2.39
N GLN A 328 -12.38 -20.30 -3.16
CA GLN A 328 -13.37 -21.39 -3.05
C GLN A 328 -13.43 -21.97 -1.64
N ALA A 329 -12.30 -21.98 -0.92
CA ALA A 329 -12.20 -22.50 0.45
C ALA A 329 -12.69 -21.53 1.53
N THR A 330 -13.08 -20.29 1.19
CA THR A 330 -13.63 -19.36 2.19
C THR A 330 -15.07 -19.71 2.56
N ASP A 331 -15.44 -19.47 3.83
CA ASP A 331 -16.76 -19.82 4.35
C ASP A 331 -17.92 -19.23 3.54
N GLU A 332 -17.77 -17.99 3.04
CA GLU A 332 -18.76 -17.34 2.17
C GLU A 332 -19.06 -18.20 0.93
N TRP A 333 -18.02 -18.56 0.19
CA TRP A 333 -18.19 -19.25 -1.08
C TRP A 333 -18.54 -20.72 -0.91
N ARG A 334 -18.04 -21.37 0.15
CA ARG A 334 -18.48 -22.72 0.54
C ARG A 334 -19.97 -22.76 0.84
N TYR A 335 -20.47 -21.83 1.66
CA TYR A 335 -21.89 -21.73 2.00
C TYR A 335 -22.75 -21.48 0.75
N TRP A 336 -22.37 -20.52 -0.09
CA TRP A 336 -23.14 -20.25 -1.32
C TRP A 336 -23.06 -21.40 -2.33
N ARG A 337 -21.98 -22.20 -2.33
CA ARG A 337 -21.89 -23.42 -3.15
C ARG A 337 -22.85 -24.52 -2.69
N VAL A 338 -23.11 -24.63 -1.39
CA VAL A 338 -24.20 -25.46 -0.84
C VAL A 338 -25.54 -24.94 -1.31
N MET A 339 -25.79 -23.63 -1.19
CA MET A 339 -27.08 -23.04 -1.60
C MET A 339 -27.36 -23.19 -3.10
N ALA A 340 -26.32 -23.18 -3.92
CA ALA A 340 -26.40 -23.41 -5.35
C ALA A 340 -26.36 -24.90 -5.75
N ALA A 341 -26.58 -25.84 -4.83
CA ALA A 341 -26.48 -27.27 -5.10
C ALA A 341 -27.33 -27.72 -6.30
N GLY A 342 -26.76 -28.60 -7.12
CA GLY A 342 -27.46 -29.25 -8.23
C GLY A 342 -28.13 -30.57 -7.82
N PRO A 343 -28.91 -31.20 -8.73
CA PRO A 343 -29.44 -32.54 -8.51
C PRO A 343 -28.33 -33.55 -8.18
N GLY A 344 -28.52 -34.33 -7.11
CA GLY A 344 -27.56 -35.34 -6.66
C GLY A 344 -26.47 -34.84 -5.71
N GLU A 345 -26.42 -33.55 -5.38
CA GLU A 345 -25.38 -32.97 -4.51
C GLU A 345 -25.78 -32.89 -3.02
N ALA A 346 -26.88 -33.52 -2.62
CA ALA A 346 -27.43 -33.43 -1.26
C ALA A 346 -26.41 -33.89 -0.18
N THR A 347 -25.81 -35.06 -0.35
CA THR A 347 -24.84 -35.61 0.61
C THR A 347 -23.59 -34.73 0.75
N ARG A 348 -23.09 -34.17 -0.35
CA ARG A 348 -21.98 -33.22 -0.33
C ARG A 348 -22.36 -31.94 0.42
N SER A 349 -23.54 -31.41 0.13
CA SER A 349 -24.06 -30.16 0.70
C SER A 349 -24.24 -30.28 2.21
N GLU A 350 -24.78 -31.40 2.68
CA GLU A 350 -24.94 -31.70 4.11
C GLU A 350 -23.57 -31.82 4.80
N ALA A 351 -22.60 -32.51 4.21
CA ALA A 351 -21.24 -32.60 4.76
C ALA A 351 -20.58 -31.22 4.89
N GLU A 352 -20.69 -30.40 3.85
CA GLU A 352 -20.14 -29.04 3.81
C GLU A 352 -20.78 -28.13 4.88
N LEU A 353 -22.11 -28.20 5.05
CA LEU A 353 -22.81 -27.45 6.10
C LEU A 353 -22.37 -27.86 7.50
N ASN A 354 -22.19 -29.17 7.75
CA ASN A 354 -21.73 -29.67 9.05
C ASN A 354 -20.32 -29.17 9.37
N GLU A 355 -19.43 -29.13 8.37
CA GLU A 355 -18.09 -28.60 8.56
C GLU A 355 -18.11 -27.08 8.82
N LEU A 356 -18.88 -26.32 8.02
CA LEU A 356 -19.05 -24.87 8.22
C LEU A 356 -19.64 -24.52 9.58
N ALA A 357 -20.66 -25.25 10.04
CA ALA A 357 -21.33 -25.03 11.32
C ALA A 357 -20.41 -25.24 12.55
N SER A 358 -19.27 -25.92 12.39
CA SER A 358 -18.25 -26.07 13.43
C SER A 358 -17.33 -24.84 13.58
N GLY A 359 -17.40 -23.92 12.61
CA GLY A 359 -16.60 -22.70 12.56
C GLY A 359 -17.15 -21.57 13.42
N ARG A 360 -16.64 -20.35 13.19
CA ARG A 360 -17.15 -19.12 13.81
C ARG A 360 -17.29 -18.02 12.78
N GLY A 361 -18.37 -17.25 12.88
CA GLY A 361 -18.63 -16.10 12.03
C GLY A 361 -19.87 -16.28 11.16
N PHE A 362 -20.20 -15.25 10.40
CA PHE A 362 -21.51 -15.12 9.75
C PHE A 362 -21.97 -16.34 8.94
N HIS A 363 -21.12 -16.91 8.09
CA HIS A 363 -21.51 -18.07 7.25
C HIS A 363 -21.51 -19.40 8.02
N ALA A 364 -20.74 -19.52 9.11
CA ALA A 364 -20.83 -20.66 10.02
C ALA A 364 -22.16 -20.63 10.78
N ASP A 365 -22.59 -19.46 11.24
CA ASP A 365 -23.88 -19.27 11.90
C ASP A 365 -25.05 -19.58 10.95
N LEU A 366 -24.97 -19.12 9.69
CA LEU A 366 -25.96 -19.47 8.66
C LEU A 366 -25.99 -20.98 8.37
N ALA A 367 -24.84 -21.65 8.38
CA ALA A 367 -24.78 -23.10 8.20
C ALA A 367 -25.42 -23.85 9.38
N ALA A 368 -25.16 -23.41 10.62
CA ALA A 368 -25.79 -23.95 11.81
C ALA A 368 -27.32 -23.73 11.78
N GLU A 369 -27.78 -22.55 11.39
CA GLU A 369 -29.20 -22.25 11.22
C GLU A 369 -29.85 -23.16 10.16
N ALA A 370 -29.20 -23.36 9.01
CA ALA A 370 -29.68 -24.25 7.96
C ALA A 370 -29.81 -25.72 8.41
N LEU A 371 -28.97 -26.16 9.35
CA LEU A 371 -29.01 -27.51 9.95
C LEU A 371 -29.91 -27.61 11.19
N GLY A 372 -30.47 -26.49 11.69
CA GLY A 372 -31.22 -26.45 12.95
C GLY A 372 -30.36 -26.69 14.20
N LEU A 373 -29.06 -26.38 14.13
CA LEU A 373 -28.12 -26.48 15.25
C LEU A 373 -28.10 -25.19 16.09
N PRO A 374 -27.75 -25.26 17.39
CA PRO A 374 -27.59 -24.07 18.21
C PRO A 374 -26.37 -23.26 17.77
N LEU A 375 -26.48 -21.93 17.78
CA LEU A 375 -25.37 -21.03 17.49
C LEU A 375 -24.30 -21.10 18.59
N THR A 376 -23.05 -21.31 18.20
CA THR A 376 -21.89 -21.28 19.11
C THR A 376 -21.28 -19.88 19.11
N LEU A 377 -21.61 -19.08 20.13
CA LEU A 377 -21.05 -17.73 20.35
C LEU A 377 -19.59 -17.75 20.81
#